data_AF-A0A2W7RCC4-F1
#
_entry.id   AF-A0A2W7RCC4-F1
#
_cell.length_a   1.000
_cell.length_b   1.000
_cell.length_c   1.000
_cell.angle_alpha   90.00
_cell.angle_beta   90.00
_cell.angle_gamma   90.00
#
_symmetry.space_group_name_H-M   'P 1'
#
loop_
_entity.id
_entity.type
_entity.pdbx_description
1 polymer ?
#
loop_
_entity_poly.entity_id
_entity_poly.type
_entity_poly.pdbx_seq_one_letter_code
_entity_poly.pdbx_strand_id
1 'polypeptide(L)'
;MFKYFSTSYKFGGFAGVLSILAFITLSFLYSDPTNLNLIFGYAITPIAIFLAVKFYRDYSNEGNLSFSEGMSVGFVAYMLEAIVSLAGIWLILIVHPDLFDRIKTSKLNVLGASKDTIIAQVGEGSFDLTLVSINNMIPWDIALNDALWKIIPGLFFTIIISIILRKNPN
;
A
#
# COMPACT_ATOMS: atom_id res chain seq x y z
N MET A 1 20.21 -13.02 5.97
CA MET A 1 19.42 -12.31 4.92
C MET A 1 18.68 -13.26 3.98
N PHE A 2 19.34 -14.23 3.33
CA PHE A 2 18.67 -15.17 2.41
C PHE A 2 17.45 -15.92 3.02
N LYS A 3 17.55 -16.32 4.28
CA LYS A 3 16.48 -17.00 5.03
C LYS A 3 15.23 -16.13 5.22
N TYR A 4 15.40 -14.84 5.49
CA TYR A 4 14.30 -13.89 5.67
C TYR A 4 13.62 -13.58 4.34
N PHE A 5 14.42 -13.44 3.27
CA PHE A 5 13.92 -13.12 1.94
C PHE A 5 13.08 -14.27 1.37
N SER A 6 13.55 -15.52 1.47
CA SER A 6 12.90 -16.72 0.91
C SER A 6 11.45 -16.94 1.37
N THR A 7 11.15 -16.54 2.61
CA THR A 7 9.80 -16.67 3.18
C THR A 7 8.95 -15.44 2.90
N SER A 8 9.53 -14.25 3.08
CA SER A 8 8.80 -12.98 2.97
C SER A 8 8.42 -12.66 1.53
N TYR A 9 9.20 -13.10 0.53
CA TYR A 9 8.92 -12.75 -0.86
C TYR A 9 7.58 -13.32 -1.35
N LYS A 10 7.20 -14.50 -0.86
CA LYS A 10 5.97 -15.18 -1.29
C LYS A 10 4.75 -14.40 -0.87
N PHE A 11 4.70 -13.99 0.40
CA PHE A 11 3.53 -13.29 0.96
C PHE A 11 3.50 -11.82 0.57
N GLY A 12 4.64 -11.11 0.64
CA GLY A 12 4.72 -9.71 0.21
C GLY A 12 4.47 -9.55 -1.29
N GLY A 13 5.08 -10.40 -2.12
CA GLY A 13 4.86 -10.38 -3.57
C GLY A 13 3.43 -10.73 -3.95
N PHE A 14 2.85 -11.75 -3.32
CA PHE A 14 1.44 -12.12 -3.55
C PHE A 14 0.48 -11.00 -3.14
N ALA A 15 0.70 -10.34 -2.00
CA ALA A 15 -0.09 -9.19 -1.58
C ALA A 15 0.02 -8.01 -2.56
N GLY A 16 1.23 -7.75 -3.07
CA GLY A 16 1.45 -6.74 -4.11
C GLY A 16 0.66 -7.06 -5.39
N VAL A 17 0.72 -8.31 -5.87
CA VAL A 17 -0.06 -8.76 -7.03
C VAL A 17 -1.57 -8.64 -6.77
N LEU A 18 -2.05 -9.00 -5.59
CA LEU A 18 -3.45 -8.81 -5.22
C LEU A 18 -3.85 -7.33 -5.24
N SER A 19 -2.97 -6.42 -4.79
CA SER A 19 -3.25 -4.98 -4.88
C SER A 19 -3.33 -4.50 -6.33
N ILE A 20 -2.50 -5.02 -7.24
CA ILE A 20 -2.58 -4.70 -8.66
C ILE A 20 -3.91 -5.20 -9.24
N LEU A 21 -4.30 -6.45 -8.93
CA LEU A 21 -5.56 -7.03 -9.39
C LEU A 21 -6.78 -6.27 -8.84
N ALA A 22 -6.72 -5.84 -7.58
CA ALA A 22 -7.75 -4.99 -6.98
C ALA A 22 -7.86 -3.66 -7.73
N PHE A 23 -6.74 -2.99 -8.00
CA PHE A 23 -6.71 -1.74 -8.77
C PHE A 23 -7.33 -1.91 -10.17
N ILE A 24 -6.94 -2.96 -10.90
CA ILE A 24 -7.50 -3.28 -12.22
C ILE A 24 -9.00 -3.53 -12.12
N THR A 25 -9.44 -4.38 -11.20
CA THR A 25 -10.86 -4.73 -11.05
C THR A 25 -11.70 -3.50 -10.71
N LEU A 26 -11.22 -2.67 -9.78
CA LEU A 26 -11.88 -1.43 -9.39
C LEU A 26 -11.92 -0.41 -10.54
N SER A 27 -10.93 -0.41 -11.43
CA SER A 27 -10.90 0.49 -12.58
C SER A 27 -12.03 0.24 -13.60
N PHE A 28 -12.61 -0.97 -13.60
CA PHE A 28 -13.79 -1.29 -14.40
C PHE A 28 -15.10 -0.87 -13.72
N LEU A 29 -15.10 -0.67 -12.41
CA LEU A 29 -16.30 -0.37 -11.62
C LEU A 29 -16.41 1.12 -11.28
N TYR A 30 -15.29 1.82 -11.17
CA TYR A 30 -15.22 3.21 -10.70
C TYR A 30 -14.29 4.06 -11.57
N SER A 31 -14.60 5.36 -11.66
CA SER A 31 -13.76 6.35 -12.34
C SER A 31 -12.41 6.58 -11.64
N ASP A 32 -12.41 6.50 -10.31
CA ASP A 32 -11.21 6.58 -9.47
C ASP A 32 -11.09 5.33 -8.58
N PRO A 33 -10.28 4.32 -8.98
CA PRO A 33 -10.03 3.14 -8.16
C PRO A 33 -9.10 3.39 -6.97
N THR A 34 -8.44 4.56 -6.87
CA THR A 34 -7.33 4.78 -5.93
C THR A 34 -7.76 4.65 -4.46
N ASN A 35 -8.87 5.28 -4.06
CA ASN A 35 -9.31 5.28 -2.66
C ASN A 35 -9.70 3.87 -2.17
N LEU A 36 -10.43 3.11 -2.99
CA LEU A 36 -10.81 1.74 -2.63
C LEU A 36 -9.61 0.79 -2.66
N ASN A 37 -8.67 1.00 -3.58
CA ASN A 37 -7.41 0.25 -3.61
C ASN A 37 -6.55 0.52 -2.36
N LEU A 38 -6.55 1.75 -1.84
CA LEU A 38 -5.88 2.11 -0.59
C LEU A 38 -6.49 1.35 0.60
N ILE A 39 -7.82 1.32 0.71
CA ILE A 39 -8.52 0.56 1.77
C ILE A 39 -8.21 -0.93 1.66
N PHE A 40 -8.23 -1.47 0.44
CA PHE A 40 -7.84 -2.86 0.20
C PHE A 40 -6.39 -3.14 0.62
N GLY A 41 -5.47 -2.25 0.26
CA GLY A 41 -4.07 -2.26 0.71
C GLY A 41 -3.97 -2.32 2.23
N TYR A 42 -4.68 -1.44 2.93
CA TYR A 42 -4.69 -1.38 4.39
C TYR A 42 -5.16 -2.69 5.04
N ALA A 43 -6.10 -3.41 4.41
CA ALA A 43 -6.59 -4.69 4.89
C ALA A 43 -5.64 -5.87 4.58
N ILE A 44 -5.02 -5.88 3.40
CA ILE A 44 -4.16 -7.00 2.97
C ILE A 44 -2.77 -6.96 3.60
N THR A 45 -2.21 -5.78 3.83
CA THR A 45 -0.87 -5.60 4.43
C THR A 45 -0.69 -6.33 5.77
N PRO A 46 -1.57 -6.18 6.80
CA PRO A 46 -1.40 -6.90 8.06
C PRO A 46 -1.52 -8.43 7.90
N ILE A 47 -2.35 -8.91 6.97
CA ILE A 47 -2.49 -10.33 6.66
C ILE A 47 -1.19 -10.86 6.05
N ALA A 48 -0.61 -10.14 5.08
CA ALA A 48 0.63 -10.49 4.43
C ALA A 48 1.81 -10.56 5.42
N ILE A 49 1.93 -9.54 6.28
CA ILE A 49 2.94 -9.50 7.34
C ILE A 49 2.75 -10.67 8.31
N PHE A 50 1.52 -10.90 8.79
CA PHE A 50 1.23 -11.96 9.74
C PHE A 50 1.61 -13.34 9.18
N LEU A 51 1.20 -13.63 7.94
CA LEU A 51 1.54 -14.89 7.29
C LEU A 51 3.05 -15.04 7.07
N ALA A 52 3.74 -13.97 6.66
CA ALA A 52 5.19 -13.99 6.48
C ALA A 52 5.93 -14.30 7.80
N VAL A 53 5.60 -13.58 8.87
CA VAL A 53 6.24 -13.74 10.19
C VAL A 53 5.90 -15.10 10.80
N LYS A 54 4.62 -15.51 10.74
CA LYS A 54 4.18 -16.82 11.25
C LYS A 54 4.87 -17.97 10.51
N PHE A 55 4.92 -17.91 9.17
CA PHE A 55 5.58 -18.95 8.38
C PHE A 55 7.07 -19.02 8.69
N TYR A 56 7.74 -17.86 8.84
CA TYR A 56 9.15 -17.83 9.22
C TYR A 56 9.37 -18.49 10.58
N ARG A 57 8.57 -18.16 11.59
CA ARG A 57 8.65 -18.79 12.91
C ARG A 57 8.46 -20.30 12.83
N ASP A 58 7.35 -20.74 12.24
CA ASP A 58 6.90 -22.14 12.32
C ASP A 58 7.75 -23.08 11.46
N TYR A 59 8.21 -22.63 10.28
CA TYR A 59 8.90 -23.49 9.31
C TYR A 59 10.37 -23.17 9.09
N SER A 60 10.79 -21.93 9.32
CA SER A 60 12.18 -21.52 9.11
C SER A 60 12.99 -21.49 10.40
N ASN A 61 12.37 -21.18 11.53
CA ASN A 61 13.08 -20.87 12.78
C ASN A 61 12.69 -21.75 13.96
N GLU A 62 12.29 -22.99 13.67
CA GLU A 62 12.05 -24.05 14.67
C GLU A 62 11.05 -23.64 15.77
N GLY A 63 10.07 -22.80 15.40
CA GLY A 63 9.05 -22.31 16.32
C GLY A 63 9.49 -21.15 17.21
N ASN A 64 10.74 -20.68 17.12
CA ASN A 64 11.25 -19.54 17.88
C ASN A 64 11.24 -18.28 17.02
N LEU A 65 11.00 -17.12 17.65
CA LEU A 65 11.01 -15.84 16.96
C LEU A 65 11.43 -14.74 17.94
N SER A 66 12.59 -14.14 17.67
CA SER A 66 12.97 -12.89 18.33
C SER A 66 12.24 -11.70 17.70
N PHE A 67 12.11 -10.62 18.46
CA PHE A 67 11.46 -9.38 17.98
C PHE A 67 12.16 -8.82 16.73
N SER A 68 13.49 -8.82 16.69
CA SER A 68 14.26 -8.30 15.55
C SER A 68 14.10 -9.14 14.28
N GLU A 69 13.95 -10.47 14.42
CA GLU A 69 13.63 -11.35 13.29
C GLU A 69 12.22 -11.09 12.77
N GLY A 70 11.23 -10.96 13.66
CA GLY A 70 9.87 -10.57 13.28
C GLY A 70 9.84 -9.25 12.53
N MET A 71 10.54 -8.24 13.04
CA MET A 71 10.66 -6.92 12.41
C MET A 71 11.29 -7.02 11.02
N SER A 72 12.35 -7.81 10.87
CA SER A 72 13.05 -7.97 9.59
C SER A 72 12.19 -8.68 8.54
N VAL A 73 11.49 -9.74 8.93
CA VAL A 73 10.61 -10.51 8.04
C VAL A 73 9.40 -9.67 7.63
N GLY A 74 8.76 -8.98 8.58
CA GLY A 74 7.65 -8.08 8.30
C GLY A 74 8.08 -6.91 7.40
N PHE A 75 9.25 -6.32 7.67
CA PHE A 75 9.84 -5.27 6.82
C PHE A 75 9.95 -5.71 5.36
N VAL A 76 10.55 -6.88 5.11
CA VAL A 76 10.69 -7.38 3.74
C VAL A 76 9.33 -7.65 3.10
N ALA A 77 8.36 -8.16 3.87
CA ALA A 77 7.03 -8.47 3.35
C ALA A 77 6.29 -7.20 2.87
N TYR A 78 6.13 -6.18 3.72
CA TYR A 78 5.38 -4.98 3.32
C TYR A 78 6.15 -4.11 2.33
N MET A 79 7.49 -4.10 2.37
CA MET A 79 8.28 -3.37 1.38
C MET A 79 8.15 -4.00 0.00
N LEU A 80 8.15 -5.34 -0.08
CA LEU A 80 7.95 -6.02 -1.35
C LEU A 80 6.52 -5.80 -1.88
N GLU A 81 5.51 -5.86 -1.01
CA GLU A 81 4.14 -5.53 -1.35
C GLU A 81 4.03 -4.11 -1.95
N ALA A 82 4.62 -3.13 -1.27
CA ALA A 82 4.61 -1.74 -1.72
C ALA A 82 5.35 -1.56 -3.06
N ILE A 83 6.53 -2.17 -3.24
CA ILE A 83 7.31 -2.07 -4.48
C ILE A 83 6.57 -2.72 -5.65
N VAL A 84 6.01 -3.91 -5.45
CA VAL A 84 5.25 -4.62 -6.49
C VAL A 84 4.00 -3.82 -6.87
N SER A 85 3.24 -3.33 -5.87
CA SER A 85 2.05 -2.48 -6.10
C SER A 85 2.41 -1.21 -6.86
N LEU A 86 3.47 -0.51 -6.43
CA LEU A 86 3.97 0.71 -7.07
C LEU A 86 4.31 0.45 -8.54
N ALA A 87 5.16 -0.55 -8.81
CA ALA A 87 5.59 -0.85 -10.16
C ALA A 87 4.40 -1.24 -11.06
N GLY A 88 3.47 -2.06 -10.53
CA GLY A 88 2.30 -2.51 -11.27
C GLY A 88 1.32 -1.38 -11.59
N ILE A 89 0.93 -0.58 -10.60
CA ILE A 89 0.02 0.56 -10.79
C ILE A 89 0.65 1.60 -11.72
N TRP A 90 1.93 1.92 -11.52
CA TRP A 90 2.65 2.86 -12.38
C TRP A 90 2.67 2.38 -13.83
N LEU A 91 2.98 1.10 -14.07
CA LEU A 91 2.97 0.51 -15.41
C LEU A 91 1.59 0.56 -16.05
N ILE A 92 0.53 0.21 -15.31
CA ILE A 92 -0.85 0.26 -15.80
C ILE A 92 -1.24 1.66 -16.24
N LEU A 93 -0.89 2.67 -15.44
CA LEU A 93 -1.22 4.07 -15.75
C LEU A 93 -0.42 4.62 -16.94
N ILE A 94 0.79 4.11 -17.19
CA ILE A 94 1.55 4.43 -18.40
C ILE A 94 0.94 3.76 -19.63
N VAL A 95 0.53 2.49 -19.52
CA VAL A 95 -0.03 1.72 -20.63
C VAL A 95 -1.46 2.19 -20.98
N HIS A 96 -2.21 2.67 -19.99
CA HIS A 96 -3.59 3.15 -20.14
C HIS A 96 -3.72 4.62 -19.71
N PRO A 97 -3.26 5.58 -20.54
CA PRO A 97 -3.35 7.01 -20.23
C PRO A 97 -4.80 7.47 -20.02
N ASP A 98 -5.78 6.86 -20.72
CA ASP A 98 -7.20 7.16 -20.51
C ASP A 98 -7.66 6.88 -19.07
N LEU A 99 -7.10 5.86 -18.41
CA LEU A 99 -7.41 5.58 -17.00
C LEU A 99 -6.85 6.69 -16.10
N PHE A 100 -5.64 7.14 -16.38
CA PHE A 100 -5.03 8.25 -15.64
C PHE A 100 -5.86 9.53 -15.77
N ASP A 101 -6.30 9.88 -16.97
CA ASP A 101 -7.13 11.06 -17.21
C ASP A 101 -8.47 10.95 -16.49
N ARG A 102 -9.12 9.78 -16.52
CA ARG A 102 -10.36 9.54 -15.75
C ARG A 102 -10.16 9.75 -14.24
N ILE A 103 -9.06 9.23 -13.68
CA ILE A 103 -8.73 9.43 -12.26
C ILE A 103 -8.55 10.92 -11.96
N LYS A 104 -7.76 11.63 -12.78
CA LYS A 104 -7.50 13.05 -12.60
C LYS A 104 -8.79 13.89 -12.67
N THR A 105 -9.63 13.66 -13.67
CA THR A 105 -10.93 14.32 -13.79
C THR A 105 -11.84 13.99 -12.61
N SER A 106 -11.87 12.74 -12.16
CA SER A 106 -12.65 12.34 -10.99
C SER A 106 -12.19 13.08 -9.72
N LYS A 107 -10.88 13.23 -9.50
CA LYS A 107 -10.34 13.99 -8.37
C LYS A 107 -10.67 15.48 -8.45
N LEU A 108 -10.59 16.09 -9.64
CA LEU A 108 -11.00 17.48 -9.86
C LEU A 108 -12.50 17.69 -9.59
N ASN A 109 -13.34 16.75 -10.02
CA ASN A 109 -14.79 16.81 -9.77
C ASN A 109 -15.11 16.74 -8.27
N VAL A 110 -14.43 15.86 -7.53
CA VAL A 110 -14.59 15.77 -6.06
C VAL A 110 -14.11 17.05 -5.37
N LEU A 111 -12.96 17.59 -5.80
CA LEU A 111 -12.42 18.85 -5.27
C LEU A 111 -13.39 20.01 -5.52
N GLY A 112 -13.92 20.13 -6.74
CA GLY A 112 -14.88 21.15 -7.12
C GLY A 112 -16.21 21.04 -6.36
N ALA A 113 -16.74 19.82 -6.21
CA ALA A 113 -17.97 19.57 -5.47
C ALA A 113 -17.84 19.87 -3.97
N SER A 114 -16.63 19.79 -3.43
CA SER A 114 -16.34 20.03 -2.00
C SER A 114 -15.70 21.39 -1.72
N LYS A 115 -15.65 22.30 -2.71
CA LYS A 115 -14.92 23.57 -2.63
C LYS A 115 -15.30 24.39 -1.39
N ASP A 116 -16.60 24.68 -1.22
CA ASP A 116 -17.07 25.54 -0.13
C ASP A 116 -16.76 24.93 1.25
N THR A 117 -16.90 23.60 1.38
CA THR A 117 -16.54 22.88 2.61
C THR A 117 -15.05 22.93 2.91
N ILE A 118 -14.20 22.74 1.89
CA ILE A 118 -12.74 22.77 2.05
C ILE A 118 -12.29 24.18 2.44
N ILE A 119 -12.77 25.23 1.75
CA ILE A 119 -12.41 26.62 2.06
C ILE A 119 -12.83 26.98 3.49
N ALA A 120 -14.02 26.56 3.91
CA ALA A 120 -14.50 26.81 5.28
C ALA A 120 -13.67 26.08 6.36
N GLN A 121 -13.13 24.88 6.07
CA GLN A 121 -12.42 24.07 7.07
C GLN A 121 -10.91 24.33 7.10
N VAL A 122 -10.28 24.49 5.95
CA VAL A 122 -8.81 24.53 5.81
C VAL A 122 -8.31 25.76 5.05
N GLY A 123 -9.21 26.66 4.63
CA GLY A 123 -8.88 27.91 3.95
C GLY A 123 -8.65 27.78 2.44
N GLU A 124 -8.72 28.92 1.76
CA GLU A 124 -8.56 29.03 0.30
C GLU A 124 -7.16 28.60 -0.17
N GLY A 125 -6.10 28.96 0.57
CA GLY A 125 -4.74 28.56 0.23
C GLY A 125 -4.55 27.03 0.17
N SER A 126 -5.20 26.27 1.07
CA SER A 126 -5.15 24.80 1.05
C SER A 126 -5.91 24.21 -0.14
N PHE A 127 -7.01 24.84 -0.54
CA PHE A 127 -7.77 24.46 -1.73
C PHE A 127 -6.92 24.67 -2.99
N ASP A 128 -6.29 25.84 -3.14
CA ASP A 128 -5.48 26.18 -4.31
C ASP A 128 -4.26 25.27 -4.44
N LEU A 129 -3.58 24.97 -3.33
CA LEU A 129 -2.47 24.02 -3.32
C LEU A 129 -2.91 22.63 -3.79
N THR A 130 -4.09 22.17 -3.35
CA THR A 130 -4.64 20.87 -3.77
C THR A 130 -5.02 20.89 -5.25
N LEU A 131 -5.61 21.99 -5.74
CA LEU A 131 -5.94 22.17 -7.15
C LEU A 131 -4.69 22.14 -8.03
N VAL A 132 -3.63 22.85 -7.65
CA VAL A 132 -2.35 22.85 -8.35
C VAL A 132 -1.71 21.47 -8.32
N SER A 133 -1.77 20.77 -7.18
CA SER A 133 -1.26 19.41 -7.04
C SER A 133 -1.96 18.43 -7.98
N ILE A 134 -3.31 18.44 -8.04
CA ILE A 134 -4.05 17.55 -8.94
C ILE A 134 -3.78 17.92 -10.40
N ASN A 135 -3.67 19.20 -10.74
CA ASN A 135 -3.38 19.64 -12.11
C ASN A 135 -1.99 19.22 -12.59
N ASN A 136 -0.99 19.20 -11.70
CA ASN A 136 0.38 18.79 -12.02
C ASN A 136 0.66 17.31 -11.73
N MET A 137 -0.34 16.57 -11.26
CA MET A 137 -0.22 15.15 -10.95
C MET A 137 0.25 14.37 -12.18
N ILE A 138 1.15 13.41 -11.96
CA ILE A 138 1.64 12.44 -12.93
C ILE A 138 1.32 11.00 -12.46
N PRO A 139 1.35 9.99 -13.35
CA PRO A 139 1.11 8.59 -12.97
C PRO A 139 1.95 8.09 -11.79
N TRP A 140 3.17 8.58 -11.67
CA TRP A 140 4.07 8.27 -10.56
C TRP A 140 3.49 8.66 -9.20
N ASP A 141 2.83 9.81 -9.10
CA ASP A 141 2.28 10.32 -7.83
C ASP A 141 1.20 9.40 -7.27
N ILE A 142 0.36 8.84 -8.16
CA ILE A 142 -0.70 7.90 -7.78
C ILE A 142 -0.10 6.60 -7.24
N ALA A 143 0.86 6.03 -7.98
CA ALA A 143 1.52 4.78 -7.60
C ALA A 143 2.35 4.95 -6.31
N LEU A 144 3.04 6.08 -6.16
CA LEU A 144 3.82 6.38 -4.96
C LEU A 144 2.91 6.59 -3.75
N ASN A 145 1.81 7.33 -3.90
CA ASN A 145 0.84 7.51 -2.83
C ASN A 145 0.30 6.14 -2.35
N ASP A 146 -0.07 5.26 -3.28
CA ASP A 146 -0.50 3.90 -2.95
C ASP A 146 0.54 3.11 -2.14
N ALA A 147 1.81 3.20 -2.55
CA ALA A 147 2.90 2.52 -1.86
C ALA A 147 3.16 3.08 -0.45
N LEU A 148 3.15 4.41 -0.29
CA LEU A 148 3.36 5.05 1.01
C LEU A 148 2.28 4.65 2.03
N TRP A 149 1.03 4.55 1.58
CA TRP A 149 -0.08 4.09 2.41
C TRP A 149 -0.06 2.60 2.74
N LYS A 150 0.82 1.81 2.14
CA LYS A 150 1.14 0.43 2.57
C LYS A 150 2.35 0.40 3.50
N ILE A 151 3.38 1.22 3.22
CA ILE A 151 4.62 1.29 4.02
C ILE A 151 4.34 1.77 5.45
N ILE A 152 3.61 2.89 5.59
CA ILE A 152 3.40 3.51 6.92
C ILE A 152 2.63 2.55 7.84
N PRO A 153 1.43 2.04 7.48
CA PRO A 153 0.74 1.05 8.31
C PRO A 153 1.50 -0.27 8.42
N GLY A 154 2.19 -0.69 7.36
CA GLY A 154 3.01 -1.90 7.35
C GLY A 154 4.08 -1.91 8.43
N LEU A 155 4.72 -0.75 8.68
CA LEU A 155 5.64 -0.59 9.81
C LEU A 155 4.95 -0.82 11.16
N PHE A 156 3.79 -0.19 11.39
CA PHE A 156 3.03 -0.35 12.64
C PHE A 156 2.56 -1.79 12.86
N PHE A 157 1.97 -2.42 11.84
CA PHE A 157 1.53 -3.80 11.91
C PHE A 157 2.70 -4.76 12.14
N THR A 158 3.85 -4.51 11.52
CA THR A 158 5.05 -5.30 11.74
C THR A 158 5.49 -5.28 13.20
N ILE A 159 5.47 -4.11 13.86
CA ILE A 159 5.79 -3.98 15.29
C ILE A 159 4.83 -4.83 16.13
N ILE A 160 3.52 -4.67 15.93
CA ILE A 160 2.47 -5.37 16.70
C ILE A 160 2.59 -6.88 16.52
N ILE A 161 2.67 -7.35 15.27
CA ILE A 161 2.75 -8.78 14.93
C ILE A 161 4.03 -9.40 15.48
N SER A 162 5.17 -8.69 15.42
CA SER A 162 6.44 -9.17 15.94
C SER A 162 6.42 -9.34 17.46
N ILE A 163 5.67 -8.50 18.18
CA ILE A 163 5.47 -8.65 19.63
C ILE A 163 4.57 -9.86 19.92
N ILE A 164 3.43 -9.98 19.22
CA ILE A 164 2.45 -11.04 19.45
C ILE A 164 3.04 -12.43 19.16
N LEU A 165 3.80 -12.57 18.09
CA LEU A 165 4.34 -13.86 17.66
C LEU A 165 5.69 -14.21 18.29
N ARG A 166 6.28 -13.29 19.09
CA ARG A 166 7.55 -13.50 19.76
C ARG A 166 7.50 -14.76 20.62
N LYS A 167 8.51 -15.62 20.45
CA LYS A 167 8.71 -16.81 21.27
C LYS A 167 10.21 -17.02 21.44
N ASN A 168 10.72 -16.82 22.65
CA ASN A 168 12.12 -17.06 22.95
C ASN A 168 12.32 -18.58 23.17
N PRO A 169 13.46 -19.15 22.78
CA PRO A 169 13.86 -20.46 23.29
C PRO A 169 14.00 -20.34 24.82
N ASN A 170 13.30 -21.21 25.55
CA ASN A 170 13.50 -21.37 26.99
C ASN A 170 14.88 -21.96 27.26
#